data_AF-A0A3M1MTD2-F1
#
_entry.id   AF-A0A3M1MTD2-F1
#
_cell.length_a   1.000
_cell.length_b   1.000
_cell.length_c   1.000
_cell.angle_alpha   90.00
_cell.angle_beta   90.00
_cell.angle_gamma   90.00
#
_symmetry.space_group_name_H-M   'P 1'
#
loop_
_entity.id
_entity.type
_entity.pdbx_description
1 polymer ?
#
loop_
_entity_poly.entity_id
_entity_poly.type
_entity_poly.pdbx_seq_one_letter_code
_entity_poly.pdbx_strand_id
1 'polypeptide(L)'
;MFAPGSLFDSHVHLDRLGDGIAPGEALEQATAAGVGNWLIPGVDRDGWPVLTALAGKNPRVLAAPGLHPMMAAQWDRSAASGLADLLTRP
;
A
#
# COMPACT_ATOMS: atom_id res chain seq x y z
N MET A 1 13.60 19.82 12.10
CA MET A 1 13.76 18.86 10.99
C MET A 1 13.70 17.47 11.60
N PHE A 2 12.87 16.57 11.06
CA PHE A 2 12.79 15.19 11.55
C PHE A 2 14.10 14.45 11.24
N ALA A 3 14.47 13.47 12.06
CA ALA A 3 15.58 12.60 11.72
C ALA A 3 15.22 11.79 10.45
N PRO A 4 16.18 11.48 9.56
CA PRO A 4 15.91 10.64 8.41
C PRO A 4 15.21 9.35 8.83
N GLY A 5 14.04 9.08 8.23
CA GLY A 5 13.25 7.89 8.49
C GLY A 5 12.40 7.87 9.77
N SER A 6 12.24 8.99 10.48
CA SER A 6 11.44 9.03 11.72
C SER A 6 9.93 9.18 11.51
N LEU A 7 9.47 9.52 10.30
CA LEU A 7 8.05 9.65 9.98
C LEU A 7 7.48 8.38 9.35
N PHE A 8 6.20 8.13 9.63
CA PHE A 8 5.41 7.08 9.00
C PHE A 8 4.32 7.75 8.15
N ASP A 9 4.31 7.50 6.86
CA ASP A 9 3.20 7.89 6.00
C ASP A 9 2.10 6.84 6.14
N SER A 10 1.03 7.22 6.83
CA SER A 10 -0.06 6.30 7.17
C SER A 10 -0.99 5.97 6.01
N HIS A 11 -0.86 6.64 4.86
CA HIS A 11 -1.80 6.45 3.76
C HIS A 11 -1.24 6.97 2.42
N VAL A 12 -0.60 6.08 1.66
CA VAL A 12 -0.08 6.42 0.32
C VAL A 12 -0.42 5.35 -0.72
N HIS A 13 -0.97 5.77 -1.87
CA HIS A 13 -1.23 4.87 -2.99
C HIS A 13 0.00 4.71 -3.89
N LEU A 14 1.01 3.99 -3.40
CA LEU A 14 2.20 3.63 -4.20
C LEU A 14 1.85 2.77 -5.43
N ASP A 15 0.69 2.11 -5.41
CA ASP A 15 0.11 1.31 -6.49
C ASP A 15 -0.63 2.15 -7.55
N ARG A 16 -0.79 3.46 -7.32
CA ARG A 16 -1.49 4.40 -8.23
C ARG A 16 -0.69 5.69 -8.45
N LEU A 17 0.64 5.61 -8.42
CA LEU A 17 1.48 6.75 -8.81
C LEU A 17 1.25 7.10 -10.28
N GLY A 18 1.43 8.38 -10.62
CA GLY A 18 1.31 8.85 -12.01
C GLY A 18 2.30 8.19 -12.95
N ASP A 19 1.99 8.24 -14.24
CA ASP A 19 2.83 7.65 -15.29
C ASP A 19 4.29 8.10 -15.19
N GLY A 20 5.21 7.15 -15.30
CA GLY A 20 6.65 7.39 -15.25
C GLY A 20 7.26 7.52 -13.85
N ILE A 21 6.46 7.41 -12.78
CA ILE A 21 6.98 7.43 -11.40
C ILE A 21 7.14 6.00 -10.89
N ALA A 22 8.39 5.56 -10.76
CA ALA A 22 8.69 4.27 -10.15
C ALA A 22 8.49 4.36 -8.61
N PRO A 23 7.78 3.41 -7.97
CA PRO A 23 7.58 3.43 -6.52
C PRO A 23 8.89 3.50 -5.70
N GLY A 24 9.96 2.85 -6.17
CA GLY A 24 11.27 2.91 -5.52
C GLY A 24 11.85 4.32 -5.46
N GLU A 25 11.80 5.05 -6.57
CA GLU A 25 12.29 6.44 -6.64
C GLU A 25 11.48 7.37 -5.73
N ALA A 26 10.15 7.19 -5.69
CA ALA A 26 9.29 7.95 -4.79
C ALA A 26 9.63 7.71 -3.31
N LEU A 27 9.92 6.45 -2.94
CA LEU A 27 10.32 6.08 -1.57
C LEU A 27 11.69 6.64 -1.18
N GLU A 28 12.65 6.69 -2.10
CA GLU A 28 13.97 7.29 -1.86
C GLU A 28 13.86 8.80 -1.61
N GLN A 29 13.06 9.51 -2.43
CA GLN A 29 12.78 10.93 -2.24
C GLN A 29 12.08 11.19 -0.91
N ALA A 30 11.07 10.38 -0.56
CA ALA A 30 10.37 10.47 0.71
C ALA A 30 11.30 10.19 1.92
N THR A 31 12.24 9.25 1.77
CA THR A 31 13.27 8.96 2.78
C THR A 31 14.17 10.17 3.03
N ALA A 32 14.63 10.84 1.97
CA ALA A 32 15.42 12.07 2.08
C ALA A 32 14.65 13.21 2.76
N ALA A 33 13.31 13.21 2.67
CA ALA A 33 12.43 14.14 3.38
C ALA A 33 12.08 13.72 4.82
N GLY A 34 12.52 12.54 5.28
CA GLY A 34 12.33 12.06 6.66
C GLY A 34 11.26 10.97 6.84
N VAL A 35 10.55 10.56 5.79
CA VAL A 35 9.57 9.46 5.84
C VAL A 35 10.30 8.12 5.70
N GLY A 36 10.22 7.28 6.71
CA GLY A 36 10.96 6.01 6.77
C GLY A 36 10.12 4.77 6.53
N ASN A 37 8.80 4.88 6.66
CA ASN A 37 7.87 3.77 6.59
C ASN A 37 6.53 4.24 6.00
N TRP A 38 5.80 3.31 5.39
CA TRP A 38 4.58 3.61 4.63
C TRP A 38 3.52 2.54 4.81
N LEU A 39 2.26 2.92 4.65
CA LEU A 39 1.13 2.00 4.51
C LEU A 39 0.42 2.23 3.17
N ILE A 40 0.29 1.19 2.36
CA ILE A 40 -0.51 1.20 1.12
C ILE A 40 -1.94 0.76 1.44
N PRO A 41 -2.95 1.62 1.24
CA PRO A 41 -4.35 1.27 1.43
C PRO A 41 -4.96 0.66 0.15
N GLY A 42 -5.74 -0.41 0.32
CA GLY A 42 -6.50 -1.02 -0.77
C GLY A 42 -7.67 -0.15 -1.22
N VAL A 43 -8.00 -0.25 -2.51
CA VAL A 43 -9.11 0.49 -3.14
C VAL A 43 -10.13 -0.46 -3.76
N ASP A 44 -9.66 -1.37 -4.60
CA ASP A 44 -10.47 -2.35 -5.31
C ASP A 44 -9.85 -3.74 -5.17
N ARG A 45 -10.64 -4.77 -5.50
CA ARG A 45 -10.25 -6.17 -5.38
C ARG A 45 -9.10 -6.52 -6.33
N ASP A 46 -9.14 -5.97 -7.54
CA ASP A 46 -8.19 -6.30 -8.62
C ASP A 46 -6.78 -5.75 -8.33
N GLY A 47 -6.68 -4.70 -7.51
CA GLY A 47 -5.42 -4.09 -7.09
C GLY A 47 -4.70 -4.81 -5.94
N TRP A 48 -5.35 -5.74 -5.22
CA TRP A 48 -4.71 -6.42 -4.08
C TRP A 48 -3.41 -7.17 -4.41
N PRO A 49 -3.28 -7.87 -5.57
CA PRO A 49 -2.01 -8.48 -5.96
C PRO A 49 -0.87 -7.47 -6.15
N VAL A 50 -1.16 -6.29 -6.71
CA VAL A 50 -0.15 -5.23 -6.91
C VAL A 50 0.27 -4.65 -5.57
N LEU A 51 -0.71 -4.32 -4.72
CA LEU A 51 -0.49 -3.80 -3.36
C LEU A 51 0.38 -4.74 -2.52
N THR A 52 0.07 -6.04 -2.52
CA THR A 52 0.84 -7.04 -1.76
C THR A 52 2.22 -7.27 -2.33
N ALA A 53 2.38 -7.25 -3.66
CA ALA A 53 3.68 -7.33 -4.31
C ALA A 53 4.58 -6.12 -4.01
N LEU A 54 4.01 -4.92 -3.88
CA LEU A 54 4.77 -3.72 -3.49
C LEU A 54 5.25 -3.81 -2.04
N ALA A 55 4.38 -4.19 -1.10
CA ALA A 55 4.76 -4.41 0.30
C ALA A 55 5.84 -5.50 0.43
N GLY A 56 5.72 -6.59 -0.32
CA GLY A 56 6.70 -7.68 -0.31
C GLY A 56 8.10 -7.32 -0.85
N LYS A 57 8.24 -6.20 -1.57
CA LYS A 57 9.54 -5.74 -2.10
C LYS A 57 10.35 -4.91 -1.11
N ASN A 58 9.71 -4.32 -0.09
CA ASN A 58 10.37 -3.43 0.86
C ASN A 58 9.76 -3.60 2.26
N PRO A 59 10.54 -4.06 3.26
CA PRO A 59 10.02 -4.32 4.61
C PRO A 59 9.52 -3.06 5.36
N ARG A 60 9.81 -1.86 4.84
CA ARG A 60 9.32 -0.59 5.39
C ARG A 60 7.94 -0.20 4.83
N VAL A 61 7.39 -0.98 3.91
CA VAL A 61 6.10 -0.75 3.27
C VAL A 61 5.12 -1.80 3.74
N LEU A 62 4.10 -1.37 4.46
CA LEU A 62 2.99 -2.19 4.92
C LEU A 62 1.82 -2.11 3.95
N ALA A 63 0.95 -3.13 4.00
CA ALA A 63 -0.22 -3.26 3.16
C ALA A 63 -1.49 -3.34 4.03
N ALA A 64 -2.52 -2.56 3.66
CA ALA A 64 -3.87 -2.64 4.23
C ALA A 64 -4.87 -2.96 3.11
N PRO A 65 -4.99 -4.22 2.66
CA PRO A 65 -5.96 -4.59 1.65
C PRO A 65 -7.39 -4.36 2.16
N GLY A 66 -8.27 -4.00 1.24
CA GLY A 66 -9.65 -3.64 1.53
C GLY A 66 -10.33 -3.06 0.29
N LEU A 67 -11.62 -2.76 0.40
CA LEU A 67 -12.36 -2.06 -0.63
C LEU A 67 -12.72 -0.65 -0.16
N HIS A 68 -12.42 0.34 -0.99
CA HIS A 68 -12.89 1.70 -0.82
C HIS A 68 -14.43 1.73 -0.95
N PRO A 69 -15.15 2.62 -0.25
CA PRO A 69 -16.62 2.68 -0.32
C PRO A 69 -17.19 2.82 -1.75
N MET A 70 -16.47 3.50 -2.64
CA MET A 70 -16.87 3.60 -4.06
C MET A 70 -16.84 2.25 -4.80
N MET A 71 -16.08 1.29 -4.27
CA MET A 71 -15.96 -0.08 -4.79
C MET A 71 -16.84 -1.06 -4.01
N ALA A 72 -17.79 -0.60 -3.21
CA ALA A 72 -18.67 -1.45 -2.41
C ALA A 72 -19.45 -2.49 -3.24
N ALA A 73 -19.72 -2.20 -4.52
CA ALA A 73 -20.33 -3.14 -5.45
C ALA A 73 -19.48 -4.40 -5.73
N GLN A 74 -18.17 -4.35 -5.47
CA GLN A 74 -17.27 -5.50 -5.55
C GLN A 74 -17.26 -6.35 -4.27
N TRP A 75 -17.98 -5.95 -3.22
CA TRP A 75 -18.03 -6.72 -1.98
C TRP A 75 -19.02 -7.89 -2.08
N ASP A 76 -18.47 -9.10 -2.08
CA ASP A 76 -19.20 -10.35 -2.02
C ASP A 76 -18.50 -11.35 -1.08
N ARG A 77 -19.01 -12.60 -1.00
CA ARG A 77 -18.35 -13.65 -0.19
C ARG A 77 -16.93 -13.97 -0.65
N SER A 78 -16.66 -13.85 -1.95
CA SER A 78 -15.35 -14.14 -2.52
C SER A 78 -14.35 -13.05 -2.16
N ALA A 79 -14.75 -11.78 -2.19
CA ALA A 79 -13.97 -10.65 -1.70
C ALA A 79 -13.70 -10.78 -0.19
N ALA A 80 -14.70 -11.15 0.61
CA ALA A 80 -14.52 -11.37 2.04
C ALA A 80 -13.51 -12.50 2.34
N SER A 81 -13.62 -13.65 1.64
CA SER A 81 -12.67 -14.76 1.79
C SER A 81 -11.27 -14.36 1.33
N GLY A 82 -11.16 -13.70 0.17
CA GLY A 82 -9.87 -13.25 -0.36
C GLY A 82 -9.20 -12.24 0.57
N LEU A 83 -9.95 -11.33 1.18
CA LEU A 83 -9.42 -10.40 2.16
C LEU A 83 -8.93 -11.14 3.42
N ALA A 84 -9.71 -12.09 3.95
CA ALA A 84 -9.30 -12.90 5.10
C ALA A 84 -7.99 -13.67 4.81
N ASP A 85 -7.87 -14.26 3.62
CA ASP A 85 -6.64 -14.96 3.21
C ASP A 85 -5.44 -14.02 3.16
N LEU A 86 -5.61 -12.77 2.72
CA LEU A 86 -4.53 -11.78 2.70
C LEU A 86 -4.10 -11.36 4.11
N LEU A 87 -5.03 -11.22 5.04
CA LEU A 87 -4.75 -10.79 6.42
C LEU A 87 -4.03 -11.85 7.27
N THR A 88 -3.96 -13.09 6.80
CA THR A 88 -3.20 -14.16 7.46
C THR A 88 -1.75 -14.26 7.00
N ARG A 89 -1.35 -13.47 6.01
CA ARG A 89 0.02 -13.46 5.48
C ARG A 89 0.91 -12.59 6.38
N PRO A 90 2.15 -13.05 6.66
CA PRO A 90 3.10 -12.29 7.46
C PRO A 90 3.57 -11.00 6.75
#